data_AF-A0A7C3LP03-F1
#
_entry.id   AF-A0A7C3LP03-F1
#
_cell.length_a   1.000
_cell.length_b   1.000
_cell.length_c   1.000
_cell.angle_alpha   90.00
_cell.angle_beta   90.00
_cell.angle_gamma   90.00
#
_symmetry.space_group_name_H-M   'P 1'
#
loop_
_entity.id
_entity.type
_entity.pdbx_description
1 polymer ?
#
loop_
_entity_poly.entity_id
_entity_poly.type
_entity_poly.pdbx_seq_one_letter_code
_entity_poly.pdbx_strand_id
1 'polypeptide(L)'
;MWYNDRYFYGSAQGTMTYEYLKNLKATNQTLKLLNSDNFAMTLSFFRAVFTGARETTLPQSRILQQLDDYLYLLNQSYDGLFPRPAQAYLDDFAASGFLRKYYADADEPVYELTPQSQKALEWIESLEKREFVGSRSRFNLIFELLEELEFETGMDDKTRIAKLEAQKLQIDEEIEAIRSRRSLRFDESRIREHYMEIEEIARRLTYDFAQIEYN
;
A
#
# COMPACT_ATOMS: atom_id res chain seq x y z
N MET A 1 7.05 22.42 53.39
CA MET A 1 7.87 22.78 52.21
C MET A 1 7.50 21.78 51.13
N TRP A 2 6.45 22.11 50.38
CA TRP A 2 5.84 21.24 49.36
C TRP A 2 6.42 21.64 48.01
N TYR A 3 7.06 20.71 47.31
CA TYR A 3 7.47 20.93 45.92
C TYR A 3 6.25 20.72 45.02
N ASN A 4 6.11 21.66 44.10
CA ASN A 4 4.92 21.95 43.32
C ASN A 4 4.81 21.01 42.10
N ASP A 5 4.06 19.91 42.23
CA ASP A 5 3.59 19.12 41.08
C ASP A 5 2.46 19.86 40.38
N ARG A 6 2.79 20.66 39.36
CA ARG A 6 1.78 21.30 38.52
C ARG A 6 2.25 21.67 37.12
N TYR A 7 2.65 20.68 36.35
CA TYR A 7 2.66 20.69 34.86
C TYR A 7 2.51 19.20 34.48
N PHE A 8 1.49 18.67 33.80
CA PHE A 8 0.91 19.05 32.52
C PHE A 8 -0.48 18.40 32.40
N TYR A 9 -1.55 19.18 32.30
CA TYR A 9 -2.76 18.77 31.57
C TYR A 9 -3.12 19.91 30.64
N GLY A 10 -2.96 19.67 29.34
CA GLY A 10 -3.33 20.62 28.29
C GLY A 10 -3.30 19.94 26.92
N SER A 11 -4.50 19.75 26.35
CA SER A 11 -4.82 19.49 24.92
C SER A 11 -4.22 18.25 24.23
N ALA A 12 -5.10 17.26 23.99
CA ALA A 12 -5.09 16.29 22.89
C ALA A 12 -3.74 15.80 22.35
N GLN A 13 -3.26 14.63 22.80
CA GLN A 13 -2.50 13.61 22.03
C GLN A 13 -2.09 12.48 23.00
N GLY A 14 -2.77 11.33 22.94
CA GLY A 14 -2.30 10.08 23.56
C GLY A 14 -1.05 9.59 22.82
N THR A 15 0.09 10.16 23.17
CA THR A 15 1.34 10.14 22.42
C THR A 15 2.13 8.90 22.78
N MET A 16 2.35 8.00 21.82
CA MET A 16 3.30 6.86 21.79
C MET A 16 4.19 6.68 23.04
N THR A 17 3.63 6.29 24.18
CA THR A 17 4.41 6.13 25.42
C THR A 17 5.27 4.87 25.34
N TYR A 18 6.31 4.78 26.18
CA TYR A 18 7.13 3.56 26.27
C TYR A 18 6.28 2.31 26.52
N GLU A 19 5.34 2.37 27.47
CA GLU A 19 4.45 1.25 27.79
C GLU A 19 3.53 0.89 26.63
N TYR A 20 3.02 1.90 25.91
CA TYR A 20 2.22 1.67 24.70
C TYR A 20 3.04 0.95 23.62
N LEU A 21 4.26 1.41 23.31
CA LEU A 21 5.11 0.82 22.28
C LEU A 21 5.58 -0.60 22.66
N LYS A 22 5.90 -0.83 23.94
CA LYS A 22 6.24 -2.15 24.45
C LYS A 22 5.08 -3.13 24.31
N ASN A 23 3.86 -2.70 24.66
CA ASN A 23 2.66 -3.50 24.49
C ASN A 23 2.36 -3.74 23.00
N LEU A 24 2.45 -2.68 22.18
CA LEU A 24 2.23 -2.76 20.74
C LEU A 24 3.16 -3.79 20.09
N LYS A 25 4.47 -3.78 20.42
CA LYS A 25 5.42 -4.78 19.94
C LYS A 25 5.06 -6.21 20.37
N ALA A 26 4.50 -6.37 21.57
CA ALA A 26 4.13 -7.67 22.12
C ALA A 26 2.80 -8.22 21.59
N THR A 27 1.90 -7.36 21.09
CA THR A 27 0.53 -7.75 20.69
C THR A 27 0.26 -7.64 19.20
N ASN A 28 0.91 -6.71 18.50
CA ASN A 28 0.68 -6.47 17.09
C ASN A 28 1.32 -7.55 16.21
N GLN A 29 0.50 -8.30 15.47
CA GLN A 29 0.98 -9.42 14.65
C GLN A 29 1.81 -8.98 13.44
N THR A 30 1.54 -7.81 12.87
CA THR A 30 2.38 -7.22 11.80
C THR A 30 3.80 -7.02 12.33
N LEU A 31 3.96 -6.39 13.50
CA LEU A 31 5.28 -6.20 14.11
C LEU A 31 5.95 -7.51 14.50
N LYS A 32 5.20 -8.53 14.94
CA LYS A 32 5.77 -9.85 15.22
C LYS A 32 6.31 -10.52 13.97
N LEU A 33 5.56 -10.48 12.87
CA LEU A 33 6.01 -11.02 11.58
C LEU A 33 7.27 -10.30 11.09
N LEU A 34 7.28 -8.97 11.14
CA LEU A 34 8.42 -8.14 10.75
C LEU A 34 9.68 -8.37 11.63
N ASN A 35 9.50 -8.84 12.87
CA ASN A 35 10.61 -9.17 13.78
C ASN A 35 10.93 -10.68 13.83
N SER A 36 10.30 -11.51 12.99
CA SER A 36 10.51 -12.96 13.04
C SER A 36 11.89 -13.36 12.50
N ASP A 37 12.51 -14.39 13.09
CA ASP A 37 13.83 -14.87 12.64
C ASP A 37 13.79 -15.34 11.17
N ASN A 38 12.66 -15.89 10.74
CA ASN A 38 12.44 -16.35 9.38
C ASN A 38 11.77 -15.29 8.49
N PHE A 39 11.85 -14.01 8.85
CA PHE A 39 11.21 -12.89 8.17
C PHE A 39 11.31 -12.96 6.64
N ALA A 40 12.54 -13.15 6.13
CA ALA A 40 12.80 -13.17 4.69
C ALA A 40 12.05 -14.33 4.02
N MET A 41 12.21 -15.55 4.54
CA MET A 41 11.56 -16.76 4.02
C MET A 41 10.04 -16.67 4.08
N THR A 42 9.49 -16.22 5.20
CA THR A 42 8.05 -16.15 5.40
C THR A 42 7.39 -15.14 4.46
N LEU A 43 7.93 -13.91 4.36
CA LEU A 43 7.34 -12.90 3.49
C LEU A 43 7.51 -13.22 2.01
N SER A 44 8.68 -13.71 1.59
CA SER A 44 8.88 -14.08 0.18
C SER A 44 8.00 -15.27 -0.23
N PHE A 45 7.80 -16.25 0.66
CA PHE A 45 6.85 -17.34 0.44
C PHE A 45 5.40 -16.82 0.35
N PHE A 46 4.94 -16.02 1.31
CA PHE A 46 3.58 -15.47 1.28
C PHE A 46 3.33 -14.64 0.02
N ARG A 47 4.31 -13.85 -0.41
CA ARG A 47 4.23 -13.07 -1.63
C ARG A 47 4.08 -13.95 -2.87
N ALA A 48 4.89 -15.00 -2.98
CA ALA A 48 4.86 -15.93 -4.10
C ALA A 48 3.52 -16.67 -4.21
N VAL A 49 2.95 -17.03 -3.05
CA VAL A 49 1.78 -17.89 -2.96
C VAL A 49 0.45 -17.14 -3.04
N PHE A 50 0.30 -16.03 -2.31
CA PHE A 50 -1.00 -15.33 -2.18
C PHE A 50 -1.18 -14.17 -3.15
N THR A 51 -0.13 -13.46 -3.57
CA THR A 51 -0.33 -12.28 -4.44
C THR A 51 -0.26 -12.58 -5.94
N GLY A 52 0.39 -13.67 -6.36
CA GLY A 52 0.46 -14.05 -7.77
C GLY A 52 -0.82 -14.68 -8.32
N ALA A 53 -1.65 -15.30 -7.48
CA ALA A 53 -2.67 -16.26 -7.92
C ALA A 53 -4.12 -15.74 -7.90
N ARG A 54 -4.40 -14.55 -7.36
CA ARG A 54 -5.78 -14.09 -7.01
C ARG A 54 -6.54 -15.03 -6.06
N GLU A 55 -5.86 -16.02 -5.48
CA GLU A 55 -6.45 -16.96 -4.54
C GLU A 55 -6.35 -16.38 -3.13
N THR A 56 -7.50 -16.08 -2.53
CA THR A 56 -7.59 -15.59 -1.16
C THR A 56 -7.35 -16.69 -0.14
N THR A 57 -7.57 -17.96 -0.52
CA THR A 57 -7.47 -19.12 0.36
C THR A 57 -6.80 -20.29 -0.37
N LEU A 58 -6.09 -21.15 0.39
CA LEU A 58 -5.40 -22.31 -0.14
C LEU A 58 -5.67 -23.56 0.70
N PRO A 59 -6.04 -24.70 0.08
CA PRO A 59 -6.13 -25.99 0.77
C PRO A 59 -4.78 -26.41 1.37
N GLN A 60 -4.82 -27.13 2.50
CA GLN A 60 -3.62 -27.57 3.22
C GLN A 60 -2.64 -28.31 2.33
N SER A 61 -3.12 -29.28 1.55
CA SER A 61 -2.30 -30.08 0.63
C SER A 61 -1.47 -29.20 -0.31
N ARG A 62 -2.09 -28.17 -0.89
CA ARG A 62 -1.46 -27.27 -1.85
C ARG A 62 -0.45 -26.33 -1.22
N ILE A 63 -0.83 -25.64 -0.14
CA ILE A 63 0.12 -24.71 0.52
C ILE A 63 1.31 -25.46 1.11
N LEU A 64 1.09 -26.67 1.63
CA LEU A 64 2.16 -27.51 2.16
C LEU A 64 3.13 -27.95 1.06
N GLN A 65 2.62 -28.39 -0.10
CA GLN A 65 3.45 -28.74 -1.24
C GLN A 65 4.26 -27.54 -1.73
N GLN A 66 3.63 -26.38 -1.90
CA GLN A 66 4.31 -25.16 -2.33
C GLN A 66 5.40 -24.73 -1.34
N LEU A 67 5.16 -24.89 -0.04
CA LEU A 67 6.15 -24.58 0.98
C LEU A 67 7.32 -25.57 0.96
N ASP A 68 7.05 -26.86 0.76
CA ASP A 68 8.10 -27.87 0.66
C ASP A 68 9.03 -27.61 -0.53
N ASP A 69 8.46 -27.36 -1.71
CA ASP A 69 9.20 -26.97 -2.92
C ASP A 69 10.02 -25.68 -2.68
N TYR A 70 9.43 -24.70 -2.00
CA TYR A 70 10.09 -23.44 -1.69
C TYR A 70 11.29 -23.61 -0.76
N LEU A 71 11.11 -24.37 0.33
CA LEU A 71 12.18 -24.67 1.29
C LEU A 71 13.29 -25.50 0.65
N TYR A 72 12.95 -26.43 -0.22
CA TYR A 72 13.93 -27.22 -0.98
C TYR A 72 14.86 -26.31 -1.81
N LEU A 73 14.30 -25.37 -2.57
CA LEU A 73 15.08 -24.42 -3.38
C LEU A 73 15.97 -23.51 -2.52
N LEU A 74 15.45 -23.03 -1.38
CA LEU A 74 16.24 -22.22 -0.45
C LEU A 74 17.38 -23.01 0.17
N ASN A 75 17.14 -24.25 0.60
CA ASN A 75 18.16 -25.11 1.18
C ASN A 75 19.25 -25.52 0.17
N GLN A 76 18.92 -25.62 -1.12
CA GLN A 76 19.94 -25.77 -2.17
C GLN A 76 20.82 -24.53 -2.33
N SER A 77 20.23 -23.34 -2.20
CA SER A 77 20.91 -22.07 -2.41
C SER A 77 21.72 -21.63 -1.18
N TYR A 78 21.28 -22.01 0.01
CA TYR A 78 21.80 -21.56 1.31
C TYR A 78 22.09 -22.73 2.26
N ASP A 79 22.73 -23.80 1.76
CA ASP A 79 23.19 -24.99 2.50
C ASP A 79 22.44 -25.32 3.80
N GLY A 80 21.22 -25.86 3.67
CA GLY A 80 20.45 -26.38 4.79
C GLY A 80 19.92 -25.35 5.79
N LEU A 81 19.79 -24.07 5.40
CA LEU A 81 19.30 -22.97 6.24
C LEU A 81 17.97 -23.24 6.95
N PHE A 82 17.08 -24.05 6.36
CA PHE A 82 15.76 -24.39 6.89
C PHE A 82 15.61 -25.91 7.07
N PRO A 83 16.08 -26.49 8.18
CA PRO A 83 16.16 -27.94 8.37
C PRO A 83 14.85 -28.61 8.80
N ARG A 84 13.84 -27.83 9.20
CA ARG A 84 12.53 -28.36 9.63
C ARG A 84 11.65 -28.73 8.43
N PRO A 85 10.74 -29.70 8.56
CA PRO A 85 9.79 -30.02 7.49
C PRO A 85 8.79 -28.88 7.27
N ALA A 86 8.28 -28.75 6.04
CA ALA A 86 7.30 -27.72 5.66
C ALA A 86 6.09 -27.64 6.61
N GLN A 87 5.58 -28.80 7.06
CA GLN A 87 4.45 -28.87 7.99
C GLN A 87 4.71 -28.10 9.28
N ALA A 88 5.95 -28.19 9.81
CA ALA A 88 6.30 -27.52 11.05
C ALA A 88 6.32 -25.99 10.90
N TYR A 89 6.73 -25.47 9.74
CA TYR A 89 6.65 -24.05 9.45
C TYR A 89 5.22 -23.58 9.20
N LEU A 90 4.42 -24.39 8.49
CA LEU A 90 3.00 -24.07 8.24
C LEU A 90 2.21 -24.01 9.55
N ASP A 91 2.45 -24.94 10.47
CA ASP A 91 1.86 -24.94 11.81
C ASP A 91 2.29 -23.70 12.61
N ASP A 92 3.57 -23.30 12.54
CA ASP A 92 4.06 -22.09 13.19
C ASP A 92 3.43 -20.81 12.60
N PHE A 93 3.21 -20.76 11.29
CA PHE A 93 2.53 -19.64 10.65
C PHE A 93 1.10 -19.49 11.17
N ALA A 94 0.38 -20.60 11.36
CA ALA A 94 -0.96 -20.59 11.94
C ALA A 94 -0.94 -20.23 13.43
N ALA A 95 -0.05 -20.84 14.21
CA ALA A 95 0.10 -20.58 15.65
C ALA A 95 0.48 -19.13 15.95
N SER A 96 1.29 -18.52 15.08
CA SER A 96 1.70 -17.12 15.18
C SER A 96 0.63 -16.14 14.70
N GLY A 97 -0.48 -16.62 14.13
CA GLY A 97 -1.54 -15.79 13.56
C GLY A 97 -1.12 -15.09 12.26
N PHE A 98 -0.10 -15.61 11.58
CA PHE A 98 0.32 -15.11 10.27
C PHE A 98 -0.60 -15.63 9.16
N LEU A 99 -1.04 -16.88 9.31
CA LEU A 99 -2.08 -17.50 8.50
C LEU A 99 -3.26 -17.87 9.38
N ARG A 100 -4.48 -17.76 8.83
CA ARG A 100 -5.69 -18.28 9.46
C ARG A 100 -5.97 -19.67 8.89
N LYS A 101 -6.08 -20.67 9.76
CA LYS A 101 -6.49 -22.04 9.41
C LYS A 101 -7.95 -22.27 9.79
N TYR A 102 -8.77 -22.73 8.84
CA TYR A 102 -10.19 -23.05 9.10
C TYR A 102 -10.72 -24.06 8.07
N TYR A 103 -11.92 -24.62 8.31
CA TYR A 103 -12.60 -25.50 7.37
C TYR A 103 -13.68 -24.70 6.64
N ALA A 104 -13.59 -24.64 5.31
CA ALA A 104 -14.50 -23.86 4.45
C ALA A 104 -15.30 -24.80 3.53
N ASP A 105 -16.24 -25.56 4.10
CA ASP A 105 -17.04 -26.59 3.42
C ASP A 105 -16.22 -27.60 2.59
N ALA A 106 -14.94 -27.76 2.94
CA ALA A 106 -13.98 -28.60 2.26
C ALA A 106 -13.54 -29.79 3.15
N ASP A 107 -13.13 -30.88 2.51
CA ASP A 107 -12.63 -32.09 3.18
C ASP A 107 -11.28 -31.87 3.89
N GLU A 108 -10.58 -30.78 3.59
CA GLU A 108 -9.32 -30.39 4.22
C GLU A 108 -9.33 -28.92 4.67
N PRO A 109 -8.54 -28.56 5.70
CA PRO A 109 -8.49 -27.17 6.15
C PRO A 109 -7.85 -26.28 5.10
N VAL A 110 -8.34 -25.06 5.01
CA VAL A 110 -7.81 -24.00 4.17
C VAL A 110 -7.02 -22.99 5.00
N TYR A 111 -6.06 -22.36 4.34
CA TYR A 111 -5.19 -21.32 4.89
C TYR A 111 -5.42 -20.02 4.14
N GLU A 112 -5.58 -18.95 4.90
CA GLU A 112 -5.77 -17.59 4.40
C GLU A 112 -4.71 -16.68 5.02
N LEU A 113 -4.21 -15.73 4.23
CA LEU A 113 -3.31 -14.70 4.73
C LEU A 113 -4.07 -13.75 5.66
N THR A 114 -3.59 -13.54 6.89
CA THR A 114 -4.26 -12.62 7.80
C THR A 114 -4.08 -11.15 7.36
N PRO A 115 -5.02 -10.25 7.69
CA PRO A 115 -4.87 -8.82 7.38
C PRO A 115 -3.57 -8.22 7.94
N GLN A 116 -3.09 -8.73 9.08
CA GLN A 116 -1.85 -8.26 9.70
C GLN A 116 -0.61 -8.69 8.91
N SER A 117 -0.63 -9.89 8.30
CA SER A 117 0.43 -10.35 7.40
C SER A 117 0.39 -9.63 6.07
N GLN A 118 -0.81 -9.39 5.52
CA GLN A 118 -1.00 -8.59 4.32
C GLN A 118 -0.44 -7.17 4.51
N LYS A 119 -0.72 -6.54 5.65
CA LYS A 119 -0.16 -5.23 6.01
C LYS A 119 1.38 -5.24 6.12
N ALA A 120 1.98 -6.35 6.55
CA ALA A 120 3.43 -6.48 6.59
C ALA A 120 4.03 -6.49 5.18
N LEU A 121 3.43 -7.26 4.26
CA LEU A 121 3.83 -7.29 2.85
C LEU A 121 3.72 -5.90 2.21
N GLU A 122 2.59 -5.23 2.37
CA GLU A 122 2.37 -3.88 1.83
C GLU A 122 3.38 -2.88 2.37
N TRP A 123 3.71 -2.97 3.67
CA TRP A 123 4.72 -2.10 4.25
C TRP A 123 6.09 -2.36 3.63
N ILE A 124 6.53 -3.60 3.47
CA ILE A 124 7.80 -3.94 2.81
C ILE A 124 7.82 -3.45 1.36
N GLU A 125 6.74 -3.64 0.60
CA GLU A 125 6.62 -3.12 -0.77
C GLU A 125 6.67 -1.58 -0.83
N SER A 126 6.17 -0.91 0.22
CA SER A 126 6.26 0.54 0.34
C SER A 126 7.70 1.03 0.55
N LEU A 127 8.59 0.19 1.09
CA LEU A 127 10.00 0.52 1.26
C LEU A 127 10.77 0.48 -0.06
N GLU A 128 10.36 -0.36 -1.02
CA GLU A 128 10.94 -0.37 -2.38
C GLU A 128 10.46 0.81 -3.23
N LYS A 129 9.23 1.27 -2.99
CA LYS A 129 8.66 2.43 -3.66
C LYS A 129 9.34 3.70 -3.12
N ARG A 130 10.30 4.24 -3.88
CA ARG A 130 10.79 5.61 -3.70
C ARG A 130 9.59 6.52 -3.42
N GLU A 131 9.61 7.22 -2.28
CA GLU A 131 8.72 8.33 -1.96
C GLU A 131 8.81 9.41 -3.06
N PHE A 132 8.18 9.25 -4.22
CA PHE A 132 8.19 10.32 -5.22
C PHE A 132 7.08 10.25 -6.27
N VAL A 133 5.81 10.10 -5.86
CA VAL A 133 4.67 10.52 -6.75
C VAL A 133 3.43 10.99 -5.97
N GLY A 134 3.22 10.55 -4.71
CA GLY A 134 2.00 10.86 -3.95
C GLY A 134 1.84 12.32 -3.48
N SER A 135 2.94 13.07 -3.36
CA SER A 135 2.92 14.45 -2.86
C SER A 135 2.51 15.43 -3.95
N ARG A 136 2.93 15.22 -5.20
CA ARG A 136 2.68 16.16 -6.31
C ARG A 136 1.22 16.12 -6.76
N SER A 137 0.63 14.92 -6.88
CA SER A 137 -0.76 14.74 -7.28
C SER A 137 -1.75 15.29 -6.24
N ARG A 138 -1.54 15.02 -4.94
CA ARG A 138 -2.40 15.54 -3.88
C ARG A 138 -2.26 17.05 -3.68
N PHE A 139 -1.05 17.58 -3.84
CA PHE A 139 -0.82 19.03 -3.76
C PHE A 139 -1.49 19.76 -4.93
N ASN A 140 -1.34 19.25 -6.16
CA ASN A 140 -2.04 19.82 -7.32
C ASN A 140 -3.56 19.75 -7.16
N LEU A 141 -4.12 18.63 -6.68
CA LEU A 141 -5.55 18.52 -6.40
C LEU A 141 -6.01 19.55 -5.36
N ILE A 142 -5.23 19.81 -4.31
CA ILE A 142 -5.54 20.85 -3.32
C ILE A 142 -5.56 22.24 -3.99
N PHE A 143 -4.61 22.54 -4.87
CA PHE A 143 -4.60 23.79 -5.63
C PHE A 143 -5.80 23.92 -6.57
N GLU A 144 -6.14 22.85 -7.30
CA GLU A 144 -7.32 22.82 -8.18
C GLU A 144 -8.61 23.06 -7.38
N LEU A 145 -8.79 22.40 -6.24
CA LEU A 145 -9.94 22.58 -5.36
C LEU A 145 -9.99 23.98 -4.73
N LEU A 146 -8.83 24.58 -4.40
CA LEU A 146 -8.77 25.95 -3.89
C LEU A 146 -9.14 26.97 -4.96
N GLU A 147 -8.64 26.80 -6.20
CA GLU A 147 -9.00 27.67 -7.32
C GLU A 147 -10.48 27.56 -7.69
N GLU A 148 -11.06 26.36 -7.62
CA GLU A 148 -12.48 26.11 -7.84
C GLU A 148 -13.34 26.79 -6.74
N LEU A 149 -12.97 26.62 -5.47
CA LEU A 149 -13.66 27.26 -4.35
C LEU A 149 -13.57 28.79 -4.41
N GLU A 150 -12.41 29.34 -4.76
CA GLU A 150 -12.24 30.79 -4.91
C GLU A 150 -13.14 31.33 -6.04
N PHE A 151 -13.22 30.61 -7.16
CA PHE A 151 -14.08 30.98 -8.29
C PHE A 151 -15.58 30.92 -7.96
N GLU A 152 -16.02 29.93 -7.19
CA GLU A 152 -17.44 29.74 -6.85
C GLU A 152 -17.92 30.56 -5.65
N THR A 153 -17.03 30.91 -4.71
CA THR A 153 -17.43 31.52 -3.43
C THR A 153 -16.78 32.87 -3.12
N GLY A 154 -15.69 33.23 -3.82
CA GLY A 154 -14.86 34.40 -3.48
C GLY A 154 -14.77 35.52 -4.53
N MET A 155 -15.19 35.28 -5.77
CA MET A 155 -15.05 36.25 -6.88
C MET A 155 -16.37 36.94 -7.25
N ASP A 156 -16.31 38.23 -7.57
CA ASP A 156 -17.43 38.93 -8.21
C ASP A 156 -17.59 38.53 -9.69
N ASP A 157 -18.78 38.75 -10.26
CA ASP A 157 -19.10 38.31 -11.63
C ASP A 157 -18.13 38.88 -12.68
N LYS A 158 -17.63 40.10 -12.48
CA LYS A 158 -16.68 40.73 -13.40
C LYS A 158 -15.34 39.99 -13.42
N THR A 159 -14.86 39.60 -12.24
CA THR A 159 -13.59 38.87 -12.07
C THR A 159 -13.71 37.45 -12.63
N ARG A 160 -14.86 36.79 -12.43
CA ARG A 160 -15.15 35.47 -13.04
C ARG A 160 -15.12 35.54 -14.57
N ILE A 161 -15.80 36.53 -15.15
CA ILE A 161 -15.81 36.74 -16.61
C ILE A 161 -14.40 37.02 -17.14
N ALA A 162 -13.62 37.88 -16.48
CA ALA A 162 -12.25 38.18 -16.90
C ALA A 162 -11.33 36.93 -16.89
N LYS A 163 -11.48 36.05 -15.88
CA LYS A 163 -10.74 34.78 -15.80
C LYS A 163 -11.13 33.84 -16.95
N LEU A 164 -12.43 33.74 -17.27
CA LEU A 164 -12.94 32.95 -18.39
C LEU A 164 -12.48 33.49 -19.76
N GLU A 165 -12.44 34.82 -19.93
CA GLU A 165 -11.93 35.45 -21.15
C GLU A 165 -10.43 35.20 -21.35
N ALA A 166 -9.65 35.22 -20.27
CA ALA A 166 -8.23 34.87 -20.30
C ALA A 166 -8.00 33.39 -20.67
N GLN A 167 -8.78 32.47 -20.08
CA GLN A 167 -8.75 31.05 -20.43
C GLN A 167 -9.14 30.82 -21.90
N LYS A 168 -10.16 31.53 -22.39
CA LYS A 168 -10.57 31.47 -23.79
C LYS A 168 -9.44 31.92 -24.72
N LEU A 169 -8.76 33.02 -24.40
CA LEU A 169 -7.64 33.51 -25.21
C LEU A 169 -6.50 32.46 -25.27
N GLN A 170 -6.15 31.85 -24.14
CA GLN A 170 -5.13 30.80 -24.10
C GLN A 170 -5.54 29.59 -24.99
N ILE A 171 -6.79 29.16 -24.91
CA ILE A 171 -7.31 28.07 -25.75
C ILE A 171 -7.26 28.46 -27.24
N ASP A 172 -7.63 29.70 -27.59
CA ASP A 172 -7.56 30.19 -28.96
C ASP A 172 -6.11 30.19 -29.49
N GLU A 173 -5.12 30.57 -28.65
CA GLU A 173 -3.70 30.51 -28.99
C GLU A 173 -3.21 29.06 -29.19
N GLU A 174 -3.63 28.13 -28.33
CA GLU A 174 -3.31 26.71 -28.46
C GLU A 174 -3.89 26.11 -29.76
N ILE A 175 -5.13 26.48 -30.10
CA ILE A 175 -5.79 26.07 -31.35
C ILE A 175 -5.01 26.58 -32.57
N GLU A 176 -4.59 27.84 -32.58
CA GLU A 176 -3.81 28.42 -33.67
C GLU A 176 -2.41 27.81 -33.80
N ALA A 177 -1.78 27.45 -32.68
CA ALA A 177 -0.52 26.71 -32.68
C ALA A 177 -0.68 25.32 -33.32
N ILE A 178 -1.77 24.60 -33.02
CA ILE A 178 -2.09 23.32 -33.65
C ILE A 178 -2.37 23.50 -35.15
N ARG A 179 -3.19 24.50 -35.53
CA ARG A 179 -3.54 24.81 -36.93
C ARG A 179 -2.30 25.14 -37.76
N SER A 180 -1.36 25.87 -37.19
CA SER A 180 -0.08 26.25 -37.82
C SER A 180 0.98 25.13 -37.81
N ARG A 181 0.62 23.90 -37.41
CA ARG A 181 1.51 22.73 -37.31
C ARG A 181 2.75 22.95 -36.43
N ARG A 182 2.71 23.87 -35.47
CA ARG A 182 3.70 23.89 -34.39
C ARG A 182 3.38 22.71 -33.46
N SER A 183 4.28 21.73 -33.38
CA SER A 183 4.04 20.52 -32.59
C SER A 183 3.92 20.84 -31.11
N LEU A 184 2.68 20.82 -30.60
CA LEU A 184 2.35 20.84 -29.17
C LEU A 184 2.18 19.45 -28.58
N ARG A 185 2.44 18.40 -29.36
CA ARG A 185 2.32 17.01 -28.90
C ARG A 185 3.48 16.65 -28.01
N PHE A 186 3.21 15.82 -27.00
CA PHE A 186 4.24 15.14 -26.26
C PHE A 186 5.11 14.30 -27.20
N ASP A 187 6.42 14.28 -26.92
CA ASP A 187 7.32 13.34 -27.57
C ASP A 187 7.11 11.92 -27.02
N GLU A 188 7.72 10.93 -27.68
CA GLU A 188 7.61 9.52 -27.30
C GLU A 188 8.13 9.21 -25.89
N SER A 189 9.03 10.02 -25.33
CA SER A 189 9.56 9.80 -23.99
C SER A 189 8.52 10.20 -22.94
N ARG A 190 7.88 11.35 -23.14
CA ARG A 190 6.85 11.89 -22.26
C ARG A 190 5.54 11.11 -22.36
N ILE A 191 5.21 10.58 -23.55
CA ILE A 191 4.09 9.65 -23.71
C ILE A 191 4.34 8.36 -22.90
N ARG A 192 5.55 7.78 -22.97
CA ARG A 192 5.88 6.58 -22.21
C ARG A 192 5.85 6.81 -20.70
N GLU A 193 6.38 7.94 -20.24
CA GLU A 193 6.33 8.34 -18.83
C GLU A 193 4.88 8.39 -18.32
N HIS A 194 3.99 9.07 -19.05
CA HIS A 194 2.57 9.14 -18.68
C HIS A 194 1.87 7.77 -18.73
N TYR A 195 2.22 6.88 -19.66
CA TYR A 195 1.68 5.53 -19.68
C TYR A 195 2.06 4.73 -18.42
N MET A 196 3.32 4.83 -17.99
CA MET A 196 3.79 4.16 -16.77
C MET A 196 3.10 4.73 -15.53
N GLU A 197 2.91 6.05 -15.47
CA GLU A 197 2.20 6.73 -14.39
C GLU A 197 0.72 6.30 -14.31
N ILE A 198 0.02 6.24 -15.45
CA ILE A 198 -1.38 5.80 -15.52
C ILE A 198 -1.53 4.33 -15.07
N GLU A 199 -0.63 3.44 -15.48
CA GLU A 199 -0.66 2.03 -15.07
C GLU A 199 -0.46 1.87 -13.56
N GLU A 200 0.40 2.72 -12.96
CA GLU A 200 0.62 2.74 -11.52
C GLU A 200 -0.61 3.27 -10.75
N ILE A 201 -1.30 4.28 -11.29
CA ILE A 201 -2.54 4.82 -10.70
C ILE A 201 -3.68 3.80 -10.82
N ALA A 202 -3.87 3.16 -11.98
CA ALA A 202 -4.95 2.19 -12.21
C ALA A 202 -4.83 0.96 -11.29
N ARG A 203 -3.61 0.47 -11.06
CA ARG A 203 -3.35 -0.62 -10.11
C ARG A 203 -3.70 -0.23 -8.67
N ARG A 204 -3.38 1.00 -8.26
CA ARG A 204 -3.76 1.54 -6.94
C ARG A 204 -5.27 1.67 -6.78
N LEU A 205 -5.96 2.21 -7.79
CA LEU A 205 -7.41 2.38 -7.76
C LEU A 205 -8.14 1.05 -7.56
N THR A 206 -7.67 0.00 -8.23
CA THR A 206 -8.25 -1.35 -8.13
C THR A 206 -8.09 -1.93 -6.71
N TYR A 207 -6.98 -1.63 -6.05
CA TYR A 207 -6.72 -2.03 -4.67
C TYR A 207 -7.60 -1.24 -3.68
N ASP A 208 -7.76 0.07 -3.88
CA ASP A 208 -8.60 0.92 -3.03
C ASP A 208 -10.09 0.52 -3.11
N PHE A 209 -10.60 0.12 -4.27
CA PHE A 209 -11.97 -0.41 -4.39
C PHE A 209 -12.16 -1.77 -3.70
N ALA A 210 -11.15 -2.64 -3.73
CA ALA A 210 -11.19 -3.91 -3.03
C ALA A 210 -11.26 -3.74 -1.49
N GLN A 211 -10.69 -2.66 -0.95
CA GLN A 211 -10.84 -2.32 0.48
C GLN A 211 -12.23 -1.79 0.85
N ILE A 212 -12.96 -1.19 -0.09
CA ILE A 212 -14.30 -0.64 0.16
C ILE A 212 -15.36 -1.75 0.18
N GLU A 213 -15.22 -2.81 -0.63
CA GLU A 213 -16.15 -3.95 -0.62
C GLU A 213 -16.06 -4.82 0.66
N TYR A 214 -15.07 -4.59 1.51
CA TYR A 214 -14.85 -5.32 2.77
C TYR A 214 -15.24 -4.54 4.04
N ASN A 215 -15.78 -3.31 3.92
CA ASN A 215 -16.38 -2.55 5.02
C ASN A 215 -17.91 -2.57 4.93
#